data_AF-A0A2N2SPL5-F1
#
_entry.id   AF-A0A2N2SPL5-F1
#
_cell.length_a   1.000
_cell.length_b   1.000
_cell.length_c   1.000
_cell.angle_alpha   90.00
_cell.angle_beta   90.00
_cell.angle_gamma   90.00
#
_symmetry.space_group_name_H-M   'P 1'
#
loop_
_entity.id
_entity.type
_entity.pdbx_description
1 polymer ?
#
loop_
_entity_poly.entity_id
_entity_poly.type
_entity_poly.pdbx_seq_one_letter_code
_entity_poly.pdbx_strand_id
1 'polypeptide(L)'
;MRASIVSRMGVASGALACSAAALAGPAVEATVQQPLNLHAIGMFFVFVLMTLAITYWAASRTKTTADFYTAGGGITGFQNGLAIAGDYMSAATLLGLTAMMYMQGVDAYIYMIAFFVGWPIILFLMAERLRNLGKFTFADITSYRLNQGKVRTMAAVSSLTVVCFYLVAQMVGAGQLIKLLFGLEYNVALF
;
A
#
# COMPACT_ATOMS: atom_id res chain seq x y z
N MET A 1 24.78 -30.72 15.38
CA MET A 1 24.10 -29.56 16.00
C MET A 1 23.46 -28.57 15.01
N ARG A 2 23.92 -28.45 13.75
CA ARG A 2 23.31 -27.55 12.74
C ARG A 2 22.01 -28.05 12.08
N ALA A 3 21.75 -29.36 12.05
CA ALA A 3 20.60 -29.93 11.34
C ALA A 3 19.24 -29.73 12.07
N SER A 4 19.24 -29.64 13.41
CA SER A 4 18.00 -29.50 14.20
C SER A 4 17.41 -28.09 14.19
N ILE A 5 18.23 -27.06 13.94
CA ILE A 5 17.78 -25.66 13.88
C ILE A 5 17.05 -25.38 12.56
N VAL A 6 17.53 -25.94 11.44
CA VAL A 6 16.90 -25.77 10.13
C VAL A 6 15.52 -26.46 10.07
N SER A 7 15.38 -27.63 10.69
CA SER A 7 14.09 -28.34 10.79
C SER A 7 13.06 -27.55 11.62
N ARG A 8 13.48 -26.92 12.73
CA ARG A 8 12.58 -26.09 13.56
C ARG A 8 12.16 -24.79 12.87
N MET A 9 13.03 -24.19 12.04
CA MET A 9 12.65 -23.03 11.22
C MET A 9 11.67 -23.41 10.10
N GLY A 10 11.87 -24.56 9.43
CA GLY A 10 10.94 -25.04 8.40
C GLY A 10 9.54 -25.33 8.93
N VAL A 11 9.44 -25.91 10.13
CA VAL A 11 8.14 -26.18 10.79
C VAL A 11 7.48 -24.88 11.27
N ALA A 12 8.24 -23.89 11.73
CA ALA A 12 7.70 -22.57 12.10
C ALA A 12 7.16 -21.81 10.88
N SER A 13 7.84 -21.88 9.74
CA SER A 13 7.37 -21.29 8.48
C SER A 13 6.13 -22.00 7.93
N GLY A 14 6.07 -23.34 8.03
CA GLY A 14 4.89 -24.12 7.65
C GLY A 14 3.67 -23.85 8.55
N ALA A 15 3.87 -23.70 9.86
CA ALA A 15 2.80 -23.40 10.81
C ALA A 15 2.23 -21.98 10.62
N LEU A 16 3.06 -21.01 10.23
CA LEU A 16 2.62 -19.67 9.86
C LEU A 16 1.81 -19.66 8.56
N ALA A 17 2.21 -20.46 7.56
CA ALA A 17 1.47 -20.59 6.31
C ALA A 17 0.11 -21.28 6.49
N CYS A 18 0.03 -22.33 7.32
CA CYS A 18 -1.24 -23.01 7.63
C CYS A 18 -2.17 -22.14 8.48
N SER A 19 -1.64 -21.29 9.36
CA SER A 19 -2.44 -20.33 10.14
C SER A 19 -3.01 -19.21 9.27
N ALA A 20 -2.26 -18.75 8.25
CA ALA A 20 -2.74 -17.75 7.30
C ALA A 20 -3.88 -18.30 6.41
N ALA A 21 -3.84 -19.59 6.05
CA ALA A 21 -4.90 -20.23 5.29
C ALA A 21 -6.18 -20.48 6.13
N ALA A 22 -6.03 -20.71 7.45
CA ALA A 22 -7.16 -21.01 8.33
C ALA A 22 -7.97 -19.79 8.79
N LEU A 23 -7.46 -18.56 8.58
CA LEU A 23 -8.13 -17.30 8.94
C LEU A 23 -8.81 -16.59 7.75
N ALA A 24 -8.90 -17.24 6.59
CA ALA A 24 -9.76 -16.81 5.49
C ALA A 24 -11.24 -17.05 5.86
N GLY A 25 -11.75 -16.23 6.79
CA GLY A 25 -13.14 -16.28 7.24
C GLY A 25 -14.14 -15.93 6.13
N PRO A 26 -15.44 -16.21 6.36
CA PRO A 26 -16.51 -16.27 5.36
C PRO A 26 -17.01 -14.87 4.91
N ALA A 27 -16.14 -13.87 4.85
CA ALA A 27 -16.52 -12.48 4.53
C ALA A 27 -16.91 -12.26 3.04
N VAL A 28 -16.91 -13.32 2.22
CA VAL A 28 -17.17 -13.24 0.78
C VAL A 28 -18.68 -13.28 0.43
N GLU A 29 -19.54 -13.77 1.34
CA GLU A 29 -20.91 -14.14 0.98
C GLU A 29 -21.98 -13.05 1.17
N ALA A 30 -21.79 -12.03 2.02
CA ALA A 30 -22.87 -11.10 2.36
C ALA A 30 -22.86 -9.78 1.57
N THR A 31 -22.82 -9.84 0.23
CA THR A 31 -23.02 -8.63 -0.59
C THR A 31 -24.31 -8.74 -1.39
N VAL A 32 -25.34 -7.99 -0.99
CA VAL A 32 -26.57 -7.81 -1.76
C VAL A 32 -26.20 -7.19 -3.11
N GLN A 33 -26.44 -7.90 -4.21
CA GLN A 33 -26.16 -7.39 -5.54
C GLN A 33 -27.10 -6.22 -5.86
N GLN A 34 -26.51 -5.06 -6.10
CA GLN A 34 -27.19 -3.90 -6.67
C GLN A 34 -27.41 -4.16 -8.18
N PRO A 35 -28.47 -3.60 -8.80
CA PRO A 35 -28.60 -3.63 -10.26
C PRO A 35 -27.42 -2.92 -10.93
N LEU A 36 -27.13 -3.24 -12.20
CA LEU A 36 -26.01 -2.68 -12.95
C LEU A 36 -26.04 -1.14 -12.95
N ASN A 37 -25.03 -0.52 -12.34
CA ASN A 37 -24.88 0.93 -12.29
C ASN A 37 -23.99 1.42 -13.44
N LEU A 38 -24.57 1.61 -14.64
CA LEU A 38 -23.82 2.11 -15.81
C LEU A 38 -23.10 3.45 -15.54
N HIS A 39 -23.68 4.32 -14.72
CA HIS A 39 -23.06 5.60 -14.33
C HIS A 39 -21.74 5.39 -13.56
N ALA A 40 -21.70 4.44 -12.62
CA ALA A 40 -20.51 4.14 -11.84
C ALA A 40 -19.40 3.54 -12.72
N ILE A 41 -19.79 2.65 -13.64
CA ILE A 41 -18.87 2.05 -14.62
C ILE A 41 -18.27 3.13 -15.53
N GLY A 42 -19.11 4.03 -16.05
CA GLY A 42 -18.66 5.14 -16.89
C GLY A 42 -17.67 6.06 -16.17
N MET A 43 -17.98 6.46 -14.92
CA MET A 43 -17.08 7.28 -14.11
C MET A 43 -15.75 6.58 -13.81
N PHE A 44 -15.77 5.28 -13.54
CA PHE A 44 -14.55 4.50 -13.29
C PHE A 44 -13.62 4.51 -14.50
N PHE A 45 -14.12 4.19 -15.70
CA PHE A 45 -13.29 4.21 -16.90
C PHE A 45 -12.78 5.62 -17.24
N VAL A 46 -13.60 6.65 -17.06
CA VAL A 46 -13.16 8.05 -17.24
C VAL A 46 -12.02 8.39 -16.27
N PHE A 47 -12.13 7.99 -15.00
CA PHE A 47 -11.09 8.24 -14.01
C PHE A 47 -9.80 7.48 -14.33
N VAL A 48 -9.89 6.19 -14.65
CA VAL A 48 -8.74 5.34 -15.02
C VAL A 48 -8.03 5.86 -16.27
N LEU A 49 -8.77 6.24 -17.31
CA LEU A 49 -8.18 6.77 -18.53
C LEU A 49 -7.52 8.14 -18.30
N MET A 50 -8.15 9.01 -17.50
CA MET A 50 -7.53 10.29 -17.11
C MET A 50 -6.24 10.08 -16.33
N THR A 51 -6.21 9.21 -15.32
CA THR A 51 -5.00 8.97 -14.53
C THR A 51 -3.89 8.40 -15.40
N LEU A 52 -4.18 7.40 -16.24
CA LEU A 52 -3.21 6.84 -17.18
C LEU A 52 -2.69 7.88 -18.19
N ALA A 53 -3.55 8.74 -18.72
CA ALA A 53 -3.14 9.81 -19.63
C ALA A 53 -2.20 10.82 -18.96
N ILE A 54 -2.51 11.23 -17.72
CA ILE A 54 -1.66 12.12 -16.92
C ILE A 54 -0.32 11.44 -16.62
N THR A 55 -0.32 10.17 -16.22
CA THR A 55 0.90 9.40 -15.94
C THR A 55 1.76 9.24 -17.19
N TYR A 56 1.17 8.92 -18.34
CA TYR A 56 1.91 8.81 -19.60
C TYR A 56 2.53 10.15 -20.01
N TRP A 57 1.75 11.23 -19.93
CA TRP A 57 2.24 12.58 -20.18
C TRP A 57 3.40 12.96 -19.25
N ALA A 58 3.27 12.68 -17.95
CA ALA A 58 4.32 12.94 -16.96
C ALA A 58 5.57 12.09 -17.23
N ALA A 59 5.41 10.78 -17.48
CA ALA A 59 6.50 9.86 -17.75
C ALA A 59 7.30 10.26 -19.00
N SER A 60 6.63 10.80 -20.03
CA SER A 60 7.31 11.28 -21.24
C SER A 60 8.24 12.48 -21.01
N ARG A 61 8.11 13.19 -19.87
CA ARG A 61 8.96 14.33 -19.51
C ARG A 61 10.14 13.96 -18.59
N THR A 62 10.17 12.77 -18.04
CA THR A 62 11.24 12.32 -17.14
C THR A 62 12.41 11.75 -17.95
N LYS A 63 13.58 12.41 -17.90
CA LYS A 63 14.76 12.00 -18.70
C LYS A 63 15.96 11.58 -17.86
N THR A 64 16.08 12.07 -16.63
CA THR A 64 17.18 11.74 -15.73
C THR A 64 16.71 11.11 -14.42
N THR A 65 17.62 10.46 -13.70
CA THR A 65 17.34 9.87 -12.38
C THR A 65 16.91 10.92 -11.35
N ALA A 66 17.46 12.14 -11.43
CA ALA A 66 17.04 13.25 -10.58
C ALA A 66 15.63 13.74 -10.95
N ASP A 67 15.28 13.76 -12.25
CA ASP A 67 13.91 14.06 -12.68
C ASP A 67 12.92 12.99 -12.19
N PHE A 68 13.36 11.73 -12.09
CA PHE A 68 12.50 10.64 -11.62
C PHE A 68 12.29 10.68 -10.10
N TYR A 69 13.34 10.92 -9.31
CA TYR A 69 13.25 10.88 -7.85
C TYR A 69 12.91 12.21 -7.18
N THR A 70 13.24 13.35 -7.78
CA THR A 70 12.99 14.67 -7.18
C THR A 70 12.29 15.65 -8.12
N ALA A 71 11.92 15.21 -9.34
CA ALA A 71 11.36 16.08 -10.38
C ALA A 71 12.22 17.34 -10.61
N GLY A 72 13.55 17.19 -10.54
CA GLY A 72 14.50 18.28 -10.69
C GLY A 72 14.47 19.34 -9.58
N GLY A 73 13.81 19.06 -8.45
CA GLY A 73 13.62 20.02 -7.36
C GLY A 73 12.51 21.04 -7.58
N GLY A 74 11.70 20.89 -8.64
CA GLY A 74 10.64 21.84 -9.02
C GLY A 74 9.29 21.67 -8.32
N ILE A 75 9.13 20.69 -7.43
CA ILE A 75 7.86 20.42 -6.74
C ILE A 75 7.72 21.35 -5.53
N THR A 76 6.63 22.10 -5.48
CA THR A 76 6.31 22.97 -4.33
C THR A 76 5.95 22.14 -3.09
N GLY A 77 6.14 22.70 -1.90
CA GLY A 77 5.82 22.01 -0.64
C GLY A 77 4.36 21.55 -0.55
N PHE A 78 3.42 22.34 -1.10
CA PHE A 78 2.01 21.97 -1.14
C PHE A 78 1.73 20.79 -2.09
N GLN A 79 2.32 20.80 -3.29
CA GLN A 79 2.19 19.68 -4.24
C GLN A 79 2.78 18.38 -3.68
N ASN A 80 3.95 18.46 -3.04
CA ASN A 80 4.57 17.29 -2.40
C ASN A 80 3.72 16.80 -1.22
N GLY A 81 3.19 17.72 -0.40
CA GLY A 81 2.31 17.38 0.71
C GLY A 81 1.02 16.69 0.24
N LEU A 82 0.41 17.19 -0.83
CA LEU A 82 -0.79 16.59 -1.42
C LEU A 82 -0.50 15.20 -2.01
N ALA A 83 0.64 15.03 -2.68
CA ALA A 83 1.06 13.74 -3.23
C ALA A 83 1.24 12.70 -2.11
N ILE A 84 1.97 13.05 -1.05
CA ILE A 84 2.19 12.13 0.08
C ILE A 84 0.86 11.84 0.81
N ALA A 85 -0.01 12.84 0.98
CA ALA A 85 -1.33 12.62 1.57
C ALA A 85 -2.19 11.67 0.72
N GLY A 86 -2.10 11.77 -0.61
CA GLY A 86 -2.74 10.84 -1.54
C GLY A 86 -2.21 9.42 -1.39
N ASP A 87 -0.89 9.23 -1.38
CA ASP A 87 -0.25 7.93 -1.19
C ASP A 87 -0.55 7.32 0.19
N TYR A 88 -0.78 8.16 1.20
CA TYR A 88 -1.17 7.74 2.54
C TYR A 88 -2.61 7.20 2.60
N MET A 89 -3.48 7.59 1.65
CA MET A 89 -4.86 7.12 1.55
C MET A 89 -4.95 5.88 0.66
N SER A 90 -5.06 4.70 1.29
CA SER A 90 -5.20 3.42 0.61
C SER A 90 -6.59 2.81 0.82
N ALA A 91 -6.97 1.83 -0.01
CA ALA A 91 -8.11 0.95 0.27
C ALA A 91 -8.03 0.33 1.68
N ALA A 92 -6.82 0.01 2.16
CA ALA A 92 -6.64 -0.51 3.51
C ALA A 92 -7.05 0.50 4.60
N THR A 93 -6.79 1.79 4.41
CA THR A 93 -7.17 2.83 5.38
C THR A 93 -8.67 3.13 5.31
N LEU A 94 -9.25 3.12 4.10
CA LEU A 94 -10.69 3.31 3.91
C LEU A 94 -11.48 2.12 4.48
N LEU A 95 -11.27 0.90 3.98
CA LEU A 95 -12.01 -0.28 4.42
C LEU A 95 -11.62 -0.71 5.85
N GLY A 96 -10.33 -0.63 6.20
CA GLY A 96 -9.85 -1.10 7.50
C GLY A 96 -10.34 -0.24 8.66
N LEU A 97 -10.20 1.09 8.56
CA LEU A 97 -10.63 1.98 9.65
C LEU A 97 -12.15 2.07 9.75
N THR A 98 -12.87 2.03 8.62
CA THR A 98 -14.35 2.00 8.64
C THR A 98 -14.89 0.69 9.20
N ALA A 99 -14.29 -0.45 8.85
CA ALA A 99 -14.65 -1.74 9.44
C ALA A 99 -14.34 -1.79 10.94
N MET A 100 -13.21 -1.23 11.37
CA MET A 100 -12.86 -1.13 12.80
C MET A 100 -13.89 -0.28 13.57
N MET A 101 -14.28 0.86 13.01
CA MET A 101 -15.35 1.72 13.56
C MET A 101 -16.69 1.00 13.63
N TYR A 102 -17.05 0.24 12.58
CA TYR A 102 -18.29 -0.53 12.58
C TYR A 102 -18.32 -1.60 13.68
N MET A 103 -17.19 -2.27 13.93
CA MET A 103 -17.11 -3.36 14.91
C MET A 103 -16.92 -2.89 16.36
N GLN A 104 -16.13 -1.84 16.59
CA GLN A 104 -15.75 -1.37 17.93
C GLN A 104 -16.48 -0.07 18.33
N GLY A 105 -17.28 0.51 17.44
CA GLY A 105 -18.00 1.76 17.68
C GLY A 105 -17.06 2.97 17.77
N VAL A 106 -17.54 4.02 18.44
CA VAL A 106 -16.87 5.33 18.53
C VAL A 106 -15.49 5.25 19.21
N ASP A 107 -15.25 4.24 20.04
CA ASP A 107 -13.95 4.01 20.68
C ASP A 107 -12.84 3.78 19.65
N ALA A 108 -13.18 3.27 18.45
CA ALA A 108 -12.23 3.11 17.35
C ALA A 108 -11.68 4.43 16.79
N TYR A 109 -12.35 5.55 17.07
CA TYR A 109 -11.98 6.87 16.55
C TYR A 109 -10.56 7.29 16.96
N ILE A 110 -10.09 6.82 18.13
CA ILE A 110 -8.72 7.07 18.58
C ILE A 110 -7.68 6.45 17.65
N TYR A 111 -7.96 5.28 17.05
CA TYR A 111 -7.05 4.64 16.10
C TYR A 111 -6.98 5.42 14.78
N MET A 112 -8.09 5.99 14.33
CA MET A 112 -8.10 6.88 13.15
C MET A 112 -7.25 8.12 13.40
N ILE A 113 -7.45 8.81 14.54
CA ILE A 113 -6.66 9.99 14.89
C ILE A 113 -5.18 9.63 15.03
N ALA A 114 -4.86 8.56 15.75
CA ALA A 114 -3.48 8.12 15.98
C ALA A 114 -2.76 7.82 14.65
N PHE A 115 -3.46 7.19 13.69
CA PHE A 115 -2.94 6.95 12.35
C PHE A 115 -2.55 8.27 11.67
N PHE A 116 -3.48 9.22 11.56
CA PHE A 116 -3.21 10.51 10.92
C PHE A 116 -2.19 11.38 11.66
N VAL A 117 -2.17 11.38 12.98
CA VAL A 117 -1.22 12.18 13.79
C VAL A 117 0.19 11.59 13.75
N GLY A 118 0.34 10.28 13.57
CA GLY A 118 1.65 9.63 13.45
C GLY A 118 2.43 10.09 12.21
N TRP A 119 1.74 10.38 11.11
CA TRP A 119 2.38 10.74 9.84
C TRP A 119 3.19 12.06 9.90
N PRO A 120 2.64 13.20 10.37
CA PRO A 120 3.42 14.43 10.52
C PRO A 120 4.59 14.28 11.49
N ILE A 121 4.43 13.52 12.57
CA ILE A 121 5.50 13.30 13.55
C ILE A 121 6.70 12.63 12.88
N ILE A 122 6.47 11.56 12.11
CA ILE A 122 7.54 10.88 11.38
C ILE A 122 8.13 11.79 10.31
N LEU A 123 7.29 12.52 9.56
CA LEU A 123 7.78 13.47 8.56
C LEU A 123 8.69 14.53 9.19
N PHE A 124 8.29 15.18 10.29
CA PHE A 124 9.12 16.21 10.90
C PHE A 124 10.40 15.65 11.52
N LEU A 125 10.36 14.46 12.13
CA LEU A 125 11.54 13.85 12.75
C LEU A 125 12.53 13.27 11.74
N MET A 126 12.03 12.74 10.62
CA MET A 126 12.83 11.95 9.68
C MET A 126 13.16 12.71 8.40
N ALA A 127 12.29 13.59 7.89
CA ALA A 127 12.47 14.20 6.57
C ALA A 127 13.78 14.99 6.47
N GLU A 128 14.16 15.77 7.49
CA GLU A 128 15.40 16.54 7.46
C GLU A 128 16.64 15.64 7.43
N ARG A 129 16.65 14.58 8.25
CA ARG A 129 17.77 13.62 8.30
C ARG A 129 17.94 12.89 6.97
N LEU A 130 16.85 12.47 6.34
CA LEU A 130 16.89 11.81 5.04
C LEU A 130 17.29 12.78 3.92
N ARG A 131 16.80 14.02 3.94
CA ARG A 131 17.19 15.06 2.99
C ARG A 131 18.69 15.34 3.04
N ASN A 132 19.27 15.42 4.24
CA ASN A 132 20.69 15.71 4.43
C ASN A 132 21.62 14.55 4.02
N LEU A 133 21.12 13.32 3.90
CA LEU A 133 21.89 12.16 3.45
C LEU A 133 22.09 12.12 1.92
N GLY A 134 21.27 12.84 1.15
CA GLY A 134 21.42 12.96 -0.31
C GLY A 134 21.28 11.65 -1.08
N LYS A 135 20.64 10.63 -0.50
CA LYS A 135 20.36 9.33 -1.14
C LYS A 135 18.88 9.22 -1.47
N PHE A 136 18.55 8.61 -2.61
CA PHE A 136 17.17 8.55 -3.13
C PHE A 136 16.39 7.31 -2.70
N THR A 137 17.06 6.19 -2.38
CA THR A 137 16.37 4.94 -2.03
C THR A 137 16.54 4.59 -0.55
N PHE A 138 15.51 3.98 0.04
CA PHE A 138 15.57 3.47 1.42
C PHE A 138 16.73 2.49 1.64
N ALA A 139 17.01 1.66 0.63
CA ALA A 139 18.12 0.72 0.66
C ALA A 139 19.48 1.43 0.73
N ASP A 140 19.67 2.52 -0.03
CA ASP A 140 20.90 3.31 0.00
C ASP A 140 21.08 4.09 1.30
N ILE A 141 19.97 4.57 1.89
CA ILE A 141 19.95 5.27 3.18
C ILE A 141 20.36 4.31 4.30
N THR A 142 19.76 3.12 4.33
CA THR A 142 20.04 2.12 5.38
C THR A 142 21.42 1.48 5.22
N SER A 143 21.90 1.31 3.99
CA SER A 143 23.23 0.78 3.74
C SER A 143 24.36 1.79 3.94
N TYR A 144 24.06 3.08 4.10
CA TYR A 144 25.06 4.15 4.22
C TYR A 144 26.12 3.91 5.30
N ARG A 145 25.73 3.32 6.45
CA ARG A 145 26.63 2.98 7.56
C ARG A 145 26.81 1.48 7.77
N LEU A 146 26.27 0.65 6.87
CA LEU A 146 26.21 -0.81 7.03
C LEU A 146 26.80 -1.52 5.80
N ASN A 147 26.87 -2.85 5.87
CA ASN A 147 27.35 -3.65 4.74
C ASN A 147 26.36 -3.58 3.57
N GLN A 148 26.76 -2.88 2.51
CA GLN A 148 25.98 -2.60 1.29
C GLN A 148 25.33 -3.84 0.68
N GLY A 149 26.08 -4.94 0.52
CA GLY A 149 25.55 -6.15 -0.13
C GLY A 149 24.45 -6.82 0.68
N LYS A 150 24.71 -7.10 1.96
CA LYS A 150 23.75 -7.80 2.82
C LYS A 150 22.50 -6.96 3.11
N VAL A 151 22.67 -5.67 3.35
CA VAL A 151 21.54 -4.78 3.68
C VAL A 151 20.65 -4.56 2.47
N ARG A 152 21.19 -4.39 1.26
CA ARG A 152 20.36 -4.25 0.05
C ARG A 152 19.54 -5.50 -0.24
N THR A 153 20.13 -6.69 -0.09
CA THR A 153 19.37 -7.94 -0.28
C THR A 153 18.28 -8.10 0.77
N MET A 154 18.58 -7.80 2.05
CA MET A 154 17.57 -7.84 3.12
C MET A 154 16.44 -6.82 2.89
N ALA A 155 16.77 -5.59 2.49
CA ALA A 155 15.79 -4.55 2.19
C ALA A 155 14.92 -4.91 0.98
N ALA A 156 15.49 -5.51 -0.05
CA ALA A 156 14.73 -5.97 -1.22
C ALA A 156 13.77 -7.11 -0.86
N VAL A 157 14.25 -8.12 -0.11
CA VAL A 157 13.41 -9.26 0.32
C VAL A 157 12.31 -8.80 1.27
N SER A 158 12.61 -7.96 2.26
CA SER A 158 11.60 -7.46 3.19
C SER A 158 10.58 -6.56 2.49
N SER A 159 11.03 -5.67 1.60
CA SER A 159 10.14 -4.82 0.82
C SER A 159 9.22 -5.65 -0.08
N LEU A 160 9.75 -6.63 -0.83
CA LEU A 160 8.94 -7.49 -1.68
C LEU A 160 7.93 -8.28 -0.87
N THR A 161 8.34 -8.84 0.28
CA THR A 161 7.45 -9.59 1.17
C THR A 161 6.29 -8.72 1.64
N VAL A 162 6.57 -7.54 2.17
CA VAL A 162 5.54 -6.60 2.65
C VAL A 162 4.62 -6.16 1.51
N VAL A 163 5.17 -5.80 0.35
CA VAL A 163 4.40 -5.38 -0.81
C VAL A 163 3.49 -6.50 -1.32
N CYS A 164 3.97 -7.75 -1.38
CA CYS A 164 3.15 -8.88 -1.81
C CYS A 164 1.90 -9.06 -0.91
N PHE A 165 2.08 -9.10 0.41
CA PHE A 165 0.93 -9.21 1.33
C PHE A 165 0.01 -8.00 1.25
N TYR A 166 0.60 -6.81 1.10
CA TYR A 166 -0.15 -5.57 1.01
C TYR A 166 -1.01 -5.50 -0.26
N LEU A 167 -0.47 -5.92 -1.40
CA LEU A 167 -1.21 -5.96 -2.67
C LEU A 167 -2.36 -6.97 -2.64
N VAL A 168 -2.19 -8.11 -1.97
CA VAL A 168 -3.30 -9.08 -1.79
C VAL A 168 -4.46 -8.43 -1.03
N ALA A 169 -4.17 -7.76 0.08
CA ALA A 169 -5.20 -7.06 0.86
C ALA A 169 -5.88 -5.94 0.05
N GLN A 170 -5.12 -5.18 -0.74
CA GLN A 170 -5.68 -4.13 -1.60
C GLN A 170 -6.57 -4.70 -2.70
N MET A 171 -6.17 -5.82 -3.32
CA MET A 171 -6.96 -6.44 -4.39
C MET A 171 -8.30 -6.96 -3.88
N VAL A 172 -8.31 -7.55 -2.68
CA VAL A 172 -9.56 -7.96 -2.00
C VAL A 172 -10.45 -6.76 -1.72
N GLY A 173 -9.88 -5.67 -1.18
CA GLY A 173 -10.62 -4.44 -0.91
C GLY A 173 -11.21 -3.81 -2.19
N ALA A 174 -10.42 -3.71 -3.25
CA ALA A 174 -10.86 -3.18 -4.55
C ALA A 174 -11.98 -4.05 -5.16
N GLY A 175 -11.84 -5.37 -5.15
CA GLY A 175 -12.86 -6.29 -5.69
C GLY A 175 -14.20 -6.19 -4.94
N GLN A 176 -14.16 -6.01 -3.61
CA GLN A 176 -15.37 -5.78 -2.82
C GLN A 176 -16.06 -4.45 -3.19
N LEU A 177 -15.29 -3.38 -3.37
CA LEU A 177 -15.83 -2.08 -3.78
C LEU A 177 -16.45 -2.16 -5.18
N ILE A 178 -15.80 -2.82 -6.15
CA ILE A 178 -16.33 -2.97 -7.51
C ILE A 178 -17.60 -3.80 -7.52
N LYS A 179 -17.66 -4.91 -6.78
CA LYS A 179 -18.87 -5.74 -6.62
C LYS A 179 -20.05 -4.90 -6.11
N LEU A 180 -19.80 -4.07 -5.10
CA LEU A 180 -20.80 -3.16 -4.52
C LEU A 180 -21.24 -2.05 -5.49
N LEU A 181 -20.29 -1.43 -6.18
CA LEU A 181 -20.53 -0.27 -7.05
C LEU A 181 -21.18 -0.66 -8.38
N PHE A 182 -20.73 -1.73 -9.02
CA PHE A 182 -21.14 -2.08 -10.38
C PHE A 182 -22.28 -3.10 -10.43
N GLY A 183 -22.54 -3.82 -9.34
CA GLY A 183 -23.53 -4.91 -9.33
C GLY A 183 -23.06 -6.16 -10.07
N LEU A 184 -21.76 -6.27 -10.35
CA LEU A 184 -21.16 -7.39 -11.07
C LEU A 184 -20.73 -8.51 -10.11
N GLU A 185 -20.70 -9.74 -10.60
CA GLU A 185 -20.21 -10.89 -9.85
C GLU A 185 -18.72 -10.71 -9.49
N TYR A 186 -18.33 -11.11 -8.27
CA TYR A 186 -16.99 -10.88 -7.70
C TYR A 186 -15.84 -11.37 -8.61
N ASN A 187 -16.07 -12.46 -9.36
CA ASN A 187 -15.08 -13.01 -10.27
C ASN A 187 -14.79 -12.07 -11.45
N VAL A 188 -15.80 -11.38 -12.01
CA VAL A 188 -15.60 -10.40 -13.10
C VAL A 188 -15.00 -9.10 -12.57
N ALA A 189 -15.19 -8.79 -11.29
CA ALA A 189 -14.62 -7.60 -10.65
C ALA A 189 -13.11 -7.69 -10.38
N LEU A 190 -12.54 -8.90 -10.34
CA LEU A 190 -11.12 -9.15 -10.06
C LEU A 190 -10.24 -9.29 -11.31
N PHE A 191 -10.84 -9.61 -12.47
CA PHE A 191 -10.17 -9.74 -13.76
C PHE A 191 -10.32 -8.47 -14.60
#